data_AF-A0A212D090-F1
#
_entry.id   AF-A0A212D090-F1
#
_cell.length_a   1.000
_cell.length_b   1.000
_cell.length_c   1.000
_cell.angle_alpha   90.00
_cell.angle_beta   90.00
_cell.angle_gamma   90.00
#
_symmetry.space_group_name_H-M   'P 1'
#
loop_
_entity.id
_entity.type
_entity.pdbx_description
1 polymer ?
#
loop_
_entity_poly.entity_id
_entity_poly.type
_entity_poly.pdbx_seq_one_letter_code
_entity_poly.pdbx_strand_id
1 'polypeptide(L)'
;AESSFSEEEEEKLQVAFSLEKQDLHLVLETISFILEQAVYHNVKPAALQQQLENIHLRQDKAEAFACAWSSMGQETIEKFRQRILAPHK
;
A
#
# COMPACT_ATOMS: atom_id res chain seq x y z
N ALA A 1 -13.91 -7.98 5.51
CA ALA A 1 -12.73 -7.11 5.64
C ALA A 1 -13.20 -5.76 6.14
N GLU A 2 -12.41 -5.06 6.95
CA GLU A 2 -12.66 -3.65 7.26
C GLU A 2 -12.43 -2.86 5.97
N SER A 3 -13.38 -2.00 5.55
CA SER A 3 -13.20 -1.23 4.31
C SER A 3 -12.27 -0.05 4.58
N SER A 4 -11.22 0.11 3.77
CA SER A 4 -10.28 1.24 3.88
C SER A 4 -10.89 2.57 3.41
N PHE A 5 -11.98 2.51 2.65
CA PHE A 5 -12.69 3.66 2.09
C PHE A 5 -14.19 3.53 2.35
N SER A 6 -14.86 4.66 2.50
CA SER A 6 -16.32 4.75 2.46
C SER A 6 -16.86 4.53 1.04
N GLU A 7 -18.16 4.24 0.92
CA GLU A 7 -18.82 4.06 -0.39
C GLU A 7 -18.64 5.28 -1.31
N GLU A 8 -18.78 6.49 -0.76
CA GLU A 8 -18.58 7.74 -1.51
C GLU A 8 -17.12 7.89 -2.00
N GLU A 9 -16.13 7.48 -1.20
CA GLU A 9 -14.72 7.51 -1.60
C GLU A 9 -14.42 6.45 -2.66
N GLU A 10 -14.99 5.25 -2.55
CA GLU A 10 -14.85 4.21 -3.58
C GLU A 10 -15.45 4.65 -4.93
N GLU A 11 -16.60 5.32 -4.92
CA GLU A 11 -17.18 5.90 -6.14
C GLU A 11 -16.25 6.94 -6.78
N LYS A 12 -15.66 7.83 -5.97
CA LYS A 12 -14.68 8.83 -6.46
C LYS A 12 -13.45 8.17 -7.05
N LEU A 13 -12.94 7.10 -6.43
CA LEU A 13 -11.79 6.35 -6.92
C LEU A 13 -12.09 5.62 -8.24
N GLN A 14 -13.27 4.99 -8.36
CA GLN A 14 -13.71 4.36 -9.61
C GLN A 14 -13.72 5.37 -10.76
N VAL A 15 -14.29 6.56 -10.55
CA VAL A 15 -14.31 7.63 -11.55
C VAL A 15 -12.90 8.13 -11.87
N ALA A 16 -12.08 8.42 -10.85
CA ALA A 16 -10.75 8.98 -11.02
C ALA A 16 -9.80 8.04 -11.77
N PHE A 17 -9.88 6.74 -11.51
CA PHE A 17 -9.06 5.72 -12.19
C PHE A 17 -9.72 5.12 -13.43
N SER A 18 -10.98 5.47 -13.70
CA SER A 18 -11.79 4.86 -14.76
C SER A 18 -11.81 3.33 -14.65
N LEU A 19 -12.07 2.83 -13.44
CA LEU A 19 -12.11 1.41 -13.11
C LEU A 19 -13.51 0.99 -12.68
N GLU A 20 -13.87 -0.25 -13.01
CA GLU A 20 -15.03 -0.90 -12.41
C GLU A 20 -14.76 -1.27 -10.95
N LYS A 21 -15.82 -1.48 -10.17
CA LYS A 21 -15.73 -1.83 -8.75
C LYS A 21 -14.79 -3.00 -8.47
N GLN A 22 -14.87 -4.07 -9.27
CA GLN A 22 -14.04 -5.27 -9.07
C GLN A 22 -12.55 -4.98 -9.32
N ASP A 23 -12.25 -4.23 -10.37
CA ASP A 23 -10.88 -3.83 -10.70
C ASP A 23 -10.31 -2.88 -9.65
N LEU A 24 -11.13 -1.95 -9.13
CA LEU A 24 -10.71 -1.09 -8.03
C LEU A 24 -10.39 -1.91 -6.78
N HIS A 25 -11.25 -2.86 -6.40
CA HIS A 25 -10.97 -3.75 -5.26
C HIS A 25 -9.67 -4.52 -5.45
N LEU A 26 -9.43 -5.11 -6.63
CA LEU A 26 -8.19 -5.82 -6.92
C LEU A 26 -6.96 -4.92 -6.78
N VAL A 27 -7.03 -3.68 -7.31
CA VAL A 27 -5.95 -2.69 -7.18
C VAL A 27 -5.69 -2.36 -5.72
N LEU A 28 -6.74 -2.10 -4.93
CA LEU A 28 -6.61 -1.76 -3.51
C LEU A 28 -6.07 -2.91 -2.68
N GLU A 29 -6.52 -4.14 -2.92
CA GLU A 29 -5.98 -5.35 -2.27
C GLU A 29 -4.50 -5.54 -2.62
N THR A 30 -4.14 -5.34 -3.89
CA THR A 30 -2.75 -5.47 -4.35
C THR A 30 -1.85 -4.42 -3.72
N ILE A 31 -2.29 -3.16 -3.66
CA ILE A 31 -1.56 -2.07 -2.99
C ILE A 31 -1.39 -2.39 -1.50
N SER A 32 -2.47 -2.82 -0.84
CA SER A 32 -2.44 -3.17 0.59
C SER A 32 -1.43 -4.28 0.87
N PHE A 33 -1.46 -5.34 0.06
CA PHE A 33 -0.51 -6.44 0.16
C PHE A 33 0.93 -5.97 -0.02
N ILE A 34 1.23 -5.14 -1.03
CA ILE A 34 2.57 -4.59 -1.25
C ILE A 34 3.06 -3.81 -0.03
N LEU A 35 2.21 -2.97 0.56
CA LEU A 35 2.55 -2.18 1.74
C LEU A 35 2.73 -3.06 2.98
N GLU A 36 1.90 -4.07 3.18
CA GLU A 36 2.07 -5.06 4.25
C GLU A 36 3.41 -5.79 4.14
N GLN A 37 3.80 -6.21 2.94
CA GLN A 37 5.11 -6.82 2.70
C GLN A 37 6.25 -5.83 2.99
N ALA A 38 6.09 -4.56 2.60
CA ALA A 38 7.07 -3.51 2.87
C ALA A 38 7.25 -3.26 4.37
N VAL A 39 6.17 -3.24 5.15
CA VAL A 39 6.18 -3.17 6.62
C VAL A 39 6.88 -4.39 7.21
N TYR A 40 6.41 -5.59 6.85
CA TYR A 40 6.86 -6.85 7.43
C TYR A 40 8.36 -7.08 7.24
N HIS A 41 8.87 -6.78 6.05
CA HIS A 41 10.28 -6.91 5.72
C HIS A 41 11.12 -5.66 6.00
N ASN A 42 10.52 -4.60 6.56
CA ASN A 42 11.20 -3.33 6.86
C ASN A 42 11.95 -2.78 5.62
N VAL A 43 11.29 -2.82 4.46
CA VAL A 43 11.89 -2.50 3.16
C VAL A 43 12.19 -1.00 3.07
N LYS A 44 13.33 -0.63 2.48
CA LYS A 44 13.67 0.79 2.22
C LYS A 44 12.94 1.29 0.97
N PRO A 45 12.54 2.58 0.88
CA PRO A 45 11.82 3.11 -0.29
C PRO A 45 12.47 2.82 -1.65
N ALA A 46 13.78 3.05 -1.79
CA ALA A 46 14.49 2.77 -3.04
C ALA A 46 14.51 1.27 -3.40
N ALA A 47 14.56 0.39 -2.40
CA ALA A 47 14.50 -1.05 -2.62
C ALA A 47 13.10 -1.50 -3.04
N LEU A 48 12.05 -0.90 -2.45
CA LEU A 48 10.66 -1.15 -2.86
C LEU A 48 10.44 -0.76 -4.32
N GLN A 49 10.93 0.43 -4.73
CA GLN A 49 10.85 0.86 -6.13
C GLN A 49 11.51 -0.16 -7.06
N GLN A 50 12.75 -0.53 -6.78
CA GLN A 50 13.51 -1.46 -7.62
C GLN A 50 12.84 -2.84 -7.70
N GLN A 51 12.27 -3.34 -6.60
CA GLN A 51 11.54 -4.62 -6.58
C GLN A 51 10.28 -4.56 -7.47
N LEU A 52 9.54 -3.45 -7.43
CA LEU A 52 8.35 -3.25 -8.26
C LEU A 52 8.71 -3.11 -9.75
N GLU A 53 9.78 -2.39 -10.08
CA GLU A 53 10.30 -2.27 -11.45
C GLU A 53 10.79 -3.63 -11.98
N ASN A 54 11.42 -4.46 -11.14
CA ASN A 54 11.88 -5.81 -11.51
C ASN A 54 10.72 -6.76 -11.87
N ILE A 55 9.51 -6.53 -11.35
CA ILE A 55 8.30 -7.25 -11.75
C ILE A 55 7.52 -6.53 -12.86
N HIS A 56 8.18 -5.60 -13.56
CA HIS A 56 7.66 -4.85 -14.70
C HIS A 56 6.51 -3.89 -14.35
N LEU A 57 6.37 -3.48 -13.10
CA LEU A 57 5.53 -2.32 -12.79
C LEU A 57 6.17 -1.09 -13.44
N ARG A 58 5.35 -0.27 -14.10
CA ARG A 58 5.83 0.96 -14.73
C ARG A 58 6.54 1.85 -13.71
N GLN A 59 7.63 2.48 -14.15
CA GLN A 59 8.48 3.34 -13.32
C GLN A 59 7.69 4.42 -12.58
N ASP A 60 6.75 5.10 -13.24
CA ASP A 60 5.93 6.15 -12.62
C ASP A 60 5.05 5.62 -11.47
N LYS A 61 4.59 4.37 -11.57
CA LYS A 61 3.81 3.71 -10.52
C LYS A 61 4.72 3.21 -9.40
N ALA A 62 5.85 2.62 -9.72
CA ALA A 62 6.84 2.19 -8.72
C ALA A 62 7.38 3.37 -7.89
N GLU A 63 7.63 4.52 -8.54
CA GLU A 63 8.01 5.76 -7.88
C GLU A 63 6.91 6.27 -6.94
N ALA A 64 5.63 6.18 -7.33
CA ALA A 64 4.52 6.54 -6.45
C ALA A 64 4.50 5.72 -5.14
N PHE A 65 4.76 4.40 -5.22
CA PHE A 65 4.91 3.55 -4.04
C PHE A 65 6.09 4.00 -3.17
N ALA A 66 7.25 4.26 -3.78
CA ALA A 66 8.44 4.67 -3.05
C ALA A 66 8.26 6.03 -2.35
N CYS A 67 7.63 6.99 -3.02
CA CYS A 67 7.30 8.31 -2.48
C CYS A 67 6.35 8.19 -1.28
N ALA A 68 5.26 7.44 -1.42
CA ALA A 68 4.33 7.18 -0.31
C ALA A 68 5.06 6.50 0.86
N TRP A 69 5.83 5.44 0.58
CA TRP A 69 6.55 4.68 1.59
C TRP A 69 7.65 5.49 2.29
N SER A 70 8.29 6.42 1.59
CA SER A 70 9.28 7.33 2.19
C SER A 70 8.65 8.27 3.22
N SER A 71 7.38 8.64 3.02
CA SER A 71 6.66 9.58 3.90
C SER A 71 6.03 8.89 5.11
N MET A 72 5.45 7.69 4.93
CA MET A 72 4.68 7.00 5.99
C MET A 72 5.34 5.73 6.54
N GLY A 73 6.40 5.22 5.90
CA GLY A 73 6.92 3.88 6.16
C GLY A 73 7.46 3.69 7.57
N GLN A 74 8.27 4.64 8.07
CA GLN A 74 8.86 4.54 9.41
C GLN A 74 7.79 4.49 10.50
N GLU A 75 6.83 5.42 10.47
CA GLU A 75 5.73 5.46 11.44
C GLU A 75 4.88 4.19 11.39
N THR A 76 4.61 3.69 10.18
CA THR A 76 3.83 2.46 9.99
C THR A 76 4.55 1.24 10.57
N ILE A 77 5.87 1.13 10.36
CA ILE A 77 6.71 0.07 10.93
C ILE A 77 6.70 0.15 12.46
N GLU A 78 6.83 1.33 13.06
CA GLU A 78 6.80 1.51 14.50
C GLU A 78 5.45 1.11 15.11
N LYS A 79 4.35 1.58 14.53
CA LYS A 79 2.98 1.20 14.92
C LYS A 79 2.76 -0.30 14.82
N PHE A 80 3.26 -0.93 13.75
CA PHE A 80 3.18 -2.37 13.55
C PHE A 80 3.95 -3.15 14.62
N ARG A 81 5.19 -2.75 14.92
CA ARG A 81 5.99 -3.35 16.00
C ARG A 81 5.30 -3.20 17.35
N GLN A 82 4.72 -2.05 17.66
CA GLN A 82 3.97 -1.83 18.90
C GLN A 82 2.76 -2.76 19.02
N ARG A 83 2.00 -2.99 17.93
CA ARG A 83 0.88 -3.94 17.93
C ARG A 83 1.30 -5.39 18.14
N ILE A 84 2.45 -5.80 17.60
CA ILE A 84 2.99 -7.16 17.81
C ILE A 84 3.55 -7.34 19.23
N LEU A 85 4.21 -6.31 19.77
CA LEU A 85 4.88 -6.36 21.07
C LEU A 85 3.96 -6.07 22.26
N ALA A 86 2.83 -5.38 22.04
CA ALA A 86 1.81 -5.20 23.07
C ALA A 86 1.02 -6.51 23.23
N PRO A 87 1.05 -7.17 24.40
CA PRO A 87 0.20 -8.33 24.64
C PRO A 87 -1.26 -7.88 24.51
N HIS A 88 -2.09 -8.71 23.87
CA HIS A 88 -3.54 -8.58 23.99
C HIS A 88 -3.89 -8.55 25.49
N LYS A 89 -4.37 -7.40 25.98
CA LYS A 89 -5.02 -7.31 27.29
C LYS A 89 -6.44 -7.81 27.20
#